data_AF-A0A351XAS3-F1
#
_entry.id   AF-A0A351XAS3-F1
#
_cell.length_a   1.000
_cell.length_b   1.000
_cell.length_c   1.000
_cell.angle_alpha   90.00
_cell.angle_beta   90.00
_cell.angle_gamma   90.00
#
_symmetry.space_group_name_H-M   'P 1'
#
loop_
_entity.id
_entity.type
_entity.pdbx_description
1 polymer ?
#
loop_
_entity_poly.entity_id
_entity_poly.type
_entity_poly.pdbx_seq_one_letter_code
_entity_poly.pdbx_strand_id
1 'polypeptide(L)' 'MESNLTKNPTLLAWLDEKVELLKPSKIMWIDGSEEQIEALKAEGVKTGEMIKLNEEILPDCYLH' A
#
# COMPACT_ATOMS: atom_id res chain seq x y z
N MET A 1 2.71 16.94 7.46
CA MET A 1 2.88 16.64 6.02
C MET A 1 1.71 17.19 5.19
N GLU A 2 1.94 17.67 3.96
CA GLU A 2 0.84 18.02 3.05
C GLU A 2 0.38 16.77 2.26
N SER A 3 -0.90 16.44 2.34
CA SER A 3 -1.54 15.40 1.54
C SER A 3 -2.70 16.02 0.76
N ASN A 4 -2.75 15.80 -0.55
CA ASN A 4 -3.87 16.25 -1.39
C ASN A 4 -5.14 15.39 -1.20
N LEU A 5 -5.05 14.30 -0.42
CA LEU A 5 -6.15 13.34 -0.23
C LEU A 5 -7.02 13.67 0.99
N THR A 6 -6.52 14.45 1.94
CA THR A 6 -7.30 14.82 3.13
C THR A 6 -6.86 16.15 3.72
N LYS A 7 -7.83 16.88 4.28
CA LYS A 7 -7.61 18.12 5.04
C LYS A 7 -7.99 17.97 6.52
N ASN A 8 -8.23 16.75 6.98
CA ASN A 8 -8.64 16.50 8.36
C ASN A 8 -7.44 16.76 9.31
N PRO A 9 -7.48 17.82 10.15
CA PRO A 9 -6.33 18.20 10.96
C PRO A 9 -5.98 17.17 12.03
N THR A 10 -6.97 16.47 12.60
CA THR A 10 -6.76 15.43 13.61
C THR A 10 -5.98 14.25 13.04
N LEU A 11 -6.33 13.83 11.82
CA LEU A 11 -5.64 12.74 11.12
C LEU A 11 -4.19 13.13 10.79
N LEU A 12 -3.98 14.35 10.28
CA LEU A 12 -2.65 14.83 9.91
C LEU A 12 -1.72 14.95 11.12
N ALA A 13 -2.23 15.48 12.25
CA ALA A 13 -1.46 15.56 13.49
C ALA A 13 -1.07 14.17 14.02
N TRP A 14 -1.99 13.21 13.98
CA TRP A 14 -1.71 11.83 14.35
C TRP A 14 -0.66 11.18 13.43
N LEU A 15 -0.73 11.42 12.12
CA LEU A 15 0.24 10.88 11.16
C LEU A 15 1.65 11.44 11.43
N ASP A 16 1.78 12.75 11.63
CA ASP A 16 3.06 13.38 11.93
C ASP A 16 3.69 12.79 13.22
N GLU A 17 2.87 12.55 14.27
CA GLU A 17 3.31 11.86 15.49
C GLU A 17 3.85 10.44 15.21
N LYS A 18 3.15 9.64 14.39
CA LYS A 18 3.56 8.26 14.11
C LYS A 18 4.80 8.18 13.24
N VAL A 19 4.98 9.10 12.31
CA VAL A 19 6.14 9.12 11.42
C VAL A 19 7.40 9.49 12.18
N GLU A 20 7.33 10.47 13.08
CA GLU A 20 8.46 10.82 13.95
C GLU A 20 8.87 9.65 14.87
N LEU A 21 7.88 8.90 15.37
CA LEU A 21 8.12 7.76 16.25
C LEU A 21 8.71 6.55 15.51
N LEU A 22 8.10 6.14 14.39
CA LEU A 22 8.40 4.88 13.69
C LEU A 22 9.49 5.02 12.63
N LYS A 23 9.76 6.25 12.17
CA LYS A 23 10.78 6.59 11.16
C LYS A 23 10.75 5.65 9.95
N PRO A 24 9.57 5.50 9.29
CA PRO A 24 9.46 4.61 8.15
C PRO A 24 10.37 5.07 7.00
N SER A 25 10.88 4.11 6.22
CA SER A 25 11.70 4.39 5.04
C SER A 25 10.92 5.00 3.88
N LYS A 26 9.61 4.72 3.81
CA LYS A 26 8.69 5.20 2.78
C LYS A 26 7.28 5.36 3.35
N ILE A 27 6.57 6.37 2.89
CA ILE A 27 5.15 6.59 3.17
C ILE A 27 4.42 6.63 1.84
N MET A 28 3.31 5.90 1.75
CA MET A 28 2.44 5.84 0.58
C MET A 28 1.00 6.02 1.04
N TRP A 29 0.26 6.91 0.37
CA TRP A 29 -1.18 7.01 0.56
C TRP A 29 -1.90 6.04 -0.36
N ILE A 30 -2.83 5.27 0.19
CA ILE A 30 -3.65 4.31 -0.56
C ILE A 30 -4.91 5.02 -1.06
N ASP A 31 -5.04 5.16 -2.38
CA ASP A 31 -6.19 5.78 -3.05
C ASP A 31 -7.18 4.76 -3.62
N GLY A 32 -6.78 3.49 -3.71
CA GLY A 32 -7.61 2.39 -4.19
C GLY A 32 -7.70 2.26 -5.71
N SER A 33 -6.85 2.97 -6.46
CA SER A 33 -6.73 2.81 -7.92
C SER A 33 -6.23 1.42 -8.31
N GLU A 34 -6.61 0.97 -9.51
CA GLU A 34 -6.16 -0.30 -10.07
C GLU A 34 -4.63 -0.32 -10.23
N GLU A 35 -4.03 0.81 -10.61
CA GLU A 35 -2.57 0.93 -10.74
C GLU A 35 -1.85 0.70 -9.41
N GLN A 36 -2.41 1.19 -8.29
CA GLN A 36 -1.84 0.93 -6.97
C GLN A 36 -1.97 -0.53 -6.56
N ILE A 37 -3.12 -1.16 -6.86
CA ILE A 37 -3.35 -2.57 -6.57
C ILE A 37 -2.33 -3.44 -7.31
N GLU A 38 -2.15 -3.21 -8.60
CA GLU A 38 -1.19 -3.97 -9.42
C GLU A 38 0.26 -3.71 -8.98
N ALA A 39 0.61 -2.48 -8.60
CA ALA A 39 1.94 -2.17 -8.07
C ALA A 39 2.24 -2.92 -6.76
N LEU A 40 1.28 -2.98 -5.83
CA LEU A 40 1.43 -3.69 -4.55
C LEU A 40 1.49 -5.22 -4.74
N LYS A 41 0.63 -5.78 -5.61
CA LYS A 41 0.68 -7.20 -5.98
C LYS A 41 2.04 -7.57 -6.58
N ALA A 42 2.53 -6.75 -7.51
CA ALA A 42 3.84 -6.95 -8.13
C ALA A 42 4.99 -6.87 -7.11
N GLU A 43 4.90 -5.94 -6.15
CA GLU A 43 5.87 -5.84 -5.05
C GLU A 43 5.86 -7.12 -4.18
N GLY A 44 4.69 -7.60 -3.75
CA GLY A 44 4.57 -8.83 -2.96
C GLY A 44 5.07 -10.09 -3.67
N VAL A 45 4.87 -10.19 -4.99
CA VAL A 45 5.46 -11.28 -5.79
C VAL A 45 6.97 -11.14 -5.88
N LYS A 46 7.46 -9.91 -6.06
CA LYS A 46 8.90 -9.62 -6.16
C LYS A 46 9.65 -9.88 -4.85
N THR A 47 9.06 -9.60 -3.70
CA THR A 47 9.63 -9.90 -2.38
C THR A 47 9.55 -11.38 -2.03
N GLY A 48 8.75 -12.16 -2.78
CA GLY A 48 8.53 -13.59 -2.54
C GLY A 48 7.52 -13.87 -1.43
N GLU A 49 6.85 -12.84 -0.91
CA GLU A 49 5.75 -12.99 0.03
C GLU A 49 4.51 -13.55 -0.65
N MET A 50 4.31 -13.29 -1.94
CA MET A 50 3.13 -13.74 -2.67
C MET A 50 3.51 -14.54 -3.92
N ILE A 51 2.65 -15.50 -4.27
CA ILE A 51 2.74 -16.29 -5.50
C ILE A 51 1.47 -16.07 -6.31
N LYS A 52 1.63 -15.58 -7.55
CA LYS A 52 0.51 -15.46 -8.49
C LYS A 52 0.02 -16.85 -8.89
N LEU A 53 -1.28 -17.09 -8.76
CA LEU A 53 -1.89 -18.39 -9.04
C LEU A 53 -2.15 -18.57 -10.54
N ASN A 54 -2.61 -19.77 -10.90
CA ASN A 54 -2.94 -20.08 -12.29
C ASN A 54 -4.19 -19.30 -12.73
N GLU A 55 -4.02 -18.38 -13.68
CA GLU A 55 -5.08 -17.51 -14.19
C GLU A 55 -6.24 -18.23 -14.90
N GLU A 56 -6.03 -19.44 -15.41
CA GLU A 56 -7.12 -20.22 -16.03
C GLU A 56 -8.07 -20.82 -14.99
N ILE A 57 -7.58 -21.08 -13.78
CA ILE A 57 -8.34 -21.76 -12.71
C ILE A 57 -8.76 -20.77 -11.63
N LEU A 58 -7.88 -19.82 -11.28
CA LEU A 58 -8.03 -18.84 -10.21
C LEU A 58 -7.52 -17.47 -10.70
N PRO A 59 -8.28 -16.80 -11.58
CA PRO A 59 -7.88 -15.50 -12.12
C PRO A 59 -7.74 -14.45 -11.02
N ASP A 60 -6.74 -13.59 -11.15
CA ASP A 60 -6.38 -12.53 -10.21
C ASP A 60 -6.23 -12.97 -8.74
N CYS A 61 -5.84 -14.23 -8.52
CA CYS A 61 -5.62 -14.78 -7.19
C CYS A 61 -4.12 -14.93 -6.87
N TYR A 62 -3.79 -14.75 -5.59
CA TYR A 62 -2.43 -14.88 -5.07
C TYR A 62 -2.44 -15.71 -3.79
N LEU A 63 -1.40 -16.52 -3.59
CA LEU A 63 -1.12 -17.25 -2.36
C LEU A 63 -0.06 -16.51 -1.55
N HIS A 64 -0.25 -16.39 -0.24
CA HIS A 64 0.73 -15.89 0.73
C HIS A 64 1.16 -17.05 1.65
#